data_AF-A0A9Y1BN77-F1
#
_entry.id   AF-A0A9Y1BN77-F1
#
_cell.length_a   1.000
_cell.length_b   1.000
_cell.length_c   1.000
_cell.angle_alpha   90.00
_cell.angle_beta   90.00
_cell.angle_gamma   90.00
#
_symmetry.space_group_name_H-M   'P 1'
#
loop_
_entity.id
_entity.type
_entity.pdbx_description
1 polymer ?
#
loop_
_entity_poly.entity_id
_entity_poly.type
_entity_poly.pdbx_seq_one_letter_code
_entity_poly.pdbx_strand_id
1 'polypeptide(L)'
;MKKLSVEDSEAYKKIEKRVTMLNLVKQYYASGANYYEFDSGDVPLRELIRFMNDEGYPRRLPEADIVLKRIDEEINELNEKKKNMRLEEIESRNLNSLLIIPSWTKLIGTQMKGYYLGKPVRELKRDTIVMLTDTTQMFKEITEERIAVIFGPGIFYSEFSIEPGNFLTNSFEINGICLPLDLLGKIYTAEKIYHSDKIEATITEVSTILPFHIIEQPQTIQAYIRGVISRNVFYPNKAALEFFNKHAVDDKSYKIEEGFKILSAHPLWFNKLLVNSSQIPKSGSGKKEYSTAGLGTVSASINKILPLIFSSPSKEEEQLEKIKEIAKQYKEMGLGILKSWIPT
;
A
#
# COMPACT_ATOMS: atom_id res chain seq x y z
N MET A 1 9.37 10.49 13.38
CA MET A 1 8.35 10.78 12.35
C MET A 1 7.13 9.94 12.70
N LYS A 2 6.17 10.50 13.46
CA LYS A 2 4.96 9.81 13.91
C LYS A 2 3.92 9.80 12.77
N LYS A 3 3.25 8.67 12.55
CA LYS A 3 2.45 8.38 11.34
C LYS A 3 1.08 7.77 11.61
N LEU A 4 0.86 7.20 12.78
CA LEU A 4 -0.38 6.51 13.15
C LEU A 4 -1.08 7.30 14.26
N SER A 5 -2.42 7.44 14.21
CA SER A 5 -3.11 8.26 15.22
C SER A 5 -3.06 7.62 16.61
N VAL A 6 -2.89 6.30 16.68
CA VAL A 6 -2.68 5.57 17.94
C VAL A 6 -1.43 6.03 18.68
N GLU A 7 -0.42 6.55 17.98
CA GLU A 7 0.81 7.08 18.60
C GLU A 7 0.56 8.37 19.38
N ASP A 8 -0.58 9.02 19.13
CA ASP A 8 -1.03 10.19 19.87
C ASP A 8 -1.93 9.87 21.06
N SER A 9 -2.40 8.63 21.16
CA SER A 9 -3.22 8.18 22.29
C SER A 9 -2.46 8.25 23.61
N GLU A 10 -3.19 8.57 24.69
CA GLU A 10 -2.62 8.64 26.04
C GLU A 10 -2.02 7.29 26.47
N ALA A 11 -2.70 6.19 26.12
CA ALA A 11 -2.23 4.83 26.38
C ALA A 11 -0.87 4.55 25.72
N TYR A 12 -0.71 4.89 24.44
CA TYR A 12 0.56 4.70 23.73
C TYR A 12 1.68 5.58 24.29
N LYS A 13 1.38 6.86 24.56
CA LYS A 13 2.33 7.81 25.17
C LYS A 13 2.78 7.36 26.56
N LYS A 14 1.89 6.76 27.35
CA LYS A 14 2.22 6.20 28.67
C LYS A 14 3.17 5.01 28.55
N ILE A 15 2.94 4.11 27.59
CA ILE A 15 3.85 2.99 27.32
C ILE A 15 5.21 3.50 26.82
N GLU A 16 5.23 4.45 25.87
CA GLU A 16 6.44 5.06 25.34
C GLU A 16 7.28 5.70 26.45
N LYS A 17 6.65 6.51 27.31
CA LYS A 17 7.32 7.10 28.48
C LYS A 17 7.91 6.03 29.40
N ARG A 18 7.16 4.96 29.70
CA ARG A 18 7.63 3.89 30.59
C ARG A 18 8.83 3.15 30.01
N VAL A 19 8.81 2.81 28.72
CA VAL A 19 9.94 2.19 28.03
C VAL A 19 11.18 3.10 28.08
N THR A 20 11.03 4.41 27.90
CA THR A 20 12.13 5.37 28.05
C THR A 20 12.72 5.34 29.46
N MET A 21 11.88 5.37 30.49
CA MET A 21 12.34 5.33 31.89
C MET A 21 13.05 4.01 32.22
N LEU A 22 12.50 2.87 31.78
CA LEU A 22 13.11 1.56 31.97
C LEU A 22 14.48 1.44 31.28
N ASN A 23 14.63 1.98 30.07
CA ASN A 23 15.92 2.05 29.39
C ASN A 23 16.95 2.92 30.14
N LEU A 24 16.52 4.04 30.72
CA LEU A 24 17.40 4.87 31.54
C LEU A 24 17.84 4.15 32.82
N VAL A 25 16.92 3.42 33.48
CA VAL A 25 17.26 2.56 34.62
C VAL A 25 18.28 1.48 34.22
N LYS A 26 18.08 0.84 33.06
CA LYS A 26 19.02 -0.14 32.50
C LYS A 26 20.40 0.48 32.25
N GLN A 27 20.46 1.65 31.64
CA GLN A 27 21.70 2.39 31.39
C GLN A 27 22.42 2.77 32.69
N TYR A 28 21.67 3.25 33.68
CA TYR A 28 22.20 3.57 35.00
C TYR A 28 22.88 2.35 35.64
N TYR A 29 22.18 1.20 35.71
CA TYR A 29 22.75 -0.02 36.27
C TYR A 29 23.94 -0.55 35.47
N ALA A 30 23.95 -0.42 34.15
CA ALA A 30 25.06 -0.84 33.29
C ALA A 30 26.29 0.07 33.43
N SER A 31 26.09 1.36 33.72
CA SER A 31 27.18 2.36 33.81
C SER A 31 28.07 2.17 35.04
N GLY A 32 27.54 1.58 36.12
CA GLY A 32 28.21 1.55 37.43
C GLY A 32 28.50 2.95 38.01
N ALA A 33 27.96 4.01 37.39
CA ALA A 33 28.22 5.38 37.77
C ALA A 33 27.56 5.72 39.11
N ASN A 34 28.14 6.69 39.81
CA ASN A 34 27.45 7.28 40.95
C ASN A 34 26.21 8.03 40.43
N TYR A 35 25.10 7.95 41.18
CA TYR A 35 23.80 8.44 40.74
C TYR A 35 23.79 9.94 40.36
N TYR A 36 24.63 10.74 41.02
CA TYR A 36 24.76 12.19 40.76
C TYR A 36 25.61 12.52 39.53
N GLU A 37 26.30 11.53 38.97
CA GLU A 37 27.18 11.64 37.80
C GLU A 37 26.55 10.99 36.56
N PHE A 38 25.38 10.35 36.70
CA PHE A 38 24.67 9.72 35.60
C PHE A 38 24.00 10.78 34.72
N ASP A 39 24.40 10.79 33.44
CA ASP A 39 23.77 11.62 32.42
C ASP A 39 22.48 10.95 31.91
N SER A 40 21.34 11.46 32.35
CA SER A 40 20.02 11.01 31.91
C SER A 40 19.54 11.68 30.63
N GLY A 41 20.39 12.49 29.98
CA GLY A 41 20.07 13.25 28.77
C GLY A 41 18.90 14.20 28.99
N ASP A 42 17.85 14.06 28.17
CA ASP A 42 16.69 14.96 28.16
C ASP A 42 15.70 14.73 29.33
N VAL A 43 15.82 13.61 30.05
CA VAL A 43 14.93 13.31 31.19
C VAL A 43 15.55 13.88 32.47
N PRO A 44 14.83 14.71 33.24
CA PRO A 44 15.36 15.21 34.51
C PRO A 44 15.66 14.07 35.47
N LEU A 45 16.86 14.06 36.07
CA LEU A 45 17.27 13.02 37.00
C LEU A 45 16.26 12.81 38.15
N ARG A 46 15.63 13.90 38.64
CA ARG A 46 14.57 13.85 39.66
C ARG A 46 13.37 12.99 39.25
N GLU A 47 13.02 13.00 37.97
CA GLU A 47 11.94 12.19 37.43
C GLU A 47 12.32 10.71 37.39
N LEU A 48 13.57 10.40 37.03
CA LEU A 48 14.12 9.04 37.10
C LEU A 48 14.14 8.52 38.55
N ILE A 49 14.55 9.35 39.53
CA ILE A 49 14.52 8.99 40.96
C ILE A 49 13.11 8.61 41.39
N ARG A 50 12.14 9.45 41.04
CA ARG A 50 10.75 9.23 41.42
C ARG A 50 10.23 7.93 40.83
N PHE A 51 10.47 7.70 39.55
CA PHE A 51 10.10 6.46 38.87
C PHE A 51 10.74 5.23 39.55
N MET A 52 12.05 5.27 39.83
CA MET A 52 12.72 4.16 40.50
C MET A 52 12.13 3.86 41.87
N ASN A 53 11.85 4.90 42.67
CA ASN A 53 11.24 4.76 43.99
C ASN A 53 9.82 4.18 43.90
N ASP A 54 8.99 4.72 42.99
CA ASP A 54 7.59 4.34 42.84
C ASP A 54 7.46 2.86 42.38
N GLU A 55 8.41 2.39 41.57
CA GLU A 55 8.42 1.04 41.00
C GLU A 55 9.28 0.03 41.79
N GLY A 56 9.93 0.47 42.87
CA GLY A 56 10.74 -0.39 43.74
C GLY A 56 12.11 -0.78 43.16
N TYR A 57 12.65 0.00 42.22
CA TYR A 57 13.99 -0.20 41.67
C TYR A 57 15.08 0.29 42.65
N PRO A 58 16.01 -0.58 43.10
CA PRO A 58 17.00 -0.22 44.11
C PRO A 58 18.04 0.77 43.57
N ARG A 59 18.40 1.79 44.36
CA ARG A 59 19.41 2.79 43.94
C ARG A 59 20.84 2.27 43.93
N ARG A 60 21.12 1.20 44.68
CA ARG A 60 22.43 0.55 44.78
C ARG A 60 22.31 -0.88 44.28
N LEU A 61 23.39 -1.38 43.69
CA LEU A 61 23.48 -2.72 43.11
C LEU A 61 23.73 -3.77 44.20
N PRO A 62 22.70 -4.52 44.58
CA PRO A 62 22.88 -5.96 44.74
C PRO A 62 21.81 -6.67 43.88
N GLU A 63 22.22 -7.60 43.03
CA GLU A 63 21.36 -8.37 42.10
C GLU A 63 20.97 -7.67 40.78
N ALA A 64 21.94 -6.97 40.16
CA ALA A 64 21.80 -6.32 38.86
C ALA A 64 21.16 -7.23 37.80
N ASP A 65 21.59 -8.48 37.70
CA ASP A 65 21.20 -9.37 36.61
C ASP A 65 19.73 -9.76 36.63
N ILE A 66 19.15 -9.99 37.82
CA ILE A 66 17.72 -10.35 37.96
C ILE A 66 16.85 -9.14 37.63
N VAL A 67 17.24 -7.96 38.13
CA VAL A 67 16.52 -6.70 37.87
C VAL A 67 16.63 -6.31 36.40
N LEU A 68 17.80 -6.44 35.78
CA LEU A 68 18.02 -6.17 34.36
C LEU A 68 17.22 -7.12 33.47
N LYS A 69 17.17 -8.42 33.81
CA LYS A 69 16.36 -9.39 33.09
C LYS A 69 14.86 -9.05 33.15
N ARG A 70 14.36 -8.69 34.34
CA ARG A 70 12.96 -8.24 34.52
C ARG A 70 12.67 -6.98 33.71
N ILE A 71 13.58 -6.01 33.72
CA ILE A 71 13.45 -4.79 32.91
C ILE A 71 13.38 -5.13 31.42
N ASP A 72 14.21 -6.06 30.95
CA ASP A 72 14.22 -6.49 29.55
C ASP A 72 12.94 -7.22 29.15
N GLU A 73 12.41 -8.10 30.01
CA GLU A 73 11.11 -8.75 29.82
C GLU A 73 9.99 -7.70 29.73
N GLU A 74 9.93 -6.73 30.65
CA GLU A 74 8.91 -5.69 30.65
C GLU A 74 9.02 -4.77 29.42
N ILE A 75 10.24 -4.39 29.02
CA ILE A 75 10.46 -3.60 27.80
C ILE A 75 9.94 -4.37 26.58
N ASN A 76 10.20 -5.67 26.50
CA ASN A 76 9.73 -6.51 25.38
C ASN A 76 8.20 -6.60 25.35
N GLU A 77 7.55 -6.84 26.49
CA GLU A 77 6.08 -6.87 26.59
C GLU A 77 5.45 -5.54 26.19
N LEU A 78 6.01 -4.42 26.66
CA LEU A 78 5.53 -3.08 26.33
C LEU A 78 5.73 -2.76 24.84
N ASN A 79 6.83 -3.21 24.24
CA ASN A 79 7.07 -3.04 22.80
C ASN A 79 6.09 -3.88 21.96
N GLU A 80 5.83 -5.15 22.32
CA GLU A 80 4.81 -5.96 21.64
C GLU A 80 3.42 -5.34 21.80
N LYS A 81 3.10 -4.77 22.97
CA LYS A 81 1.83 -4.04 23.15
C LYS A 81 1.72 -2.83 22.23
N LYS A 82 2.78 -2.02 22.10
CA LYS A 82 2.81 -0.88 21.16
C LYS A 82 2.62 -1.34 19.71
N LYS A 83 3.28 -2.43 19.34
CA LYS A 83 3.17 -3.04 18.00
C LYS A 83 1.74 -3.51 17.72
N ASN A 84 1.11 -4.23 18.65
CA ASN A 84 -0.28 -4.68 18.49
C ASN A 84 -1.25 -3.51 18.34
N MET A 85 -1.11 -2.45 19.15
CA MET A 85 -1.93 -1.25 19.01
C MET A 85 -1.83 -0.60 17.61
N ARG A 86 -0.66 -0.66 16.99
CA ARG A 86 -0.42 -0.13 15.63
C ARG A 86 -1.01 -1.06 14.56
N LEU A 87 -0.86 -2.37 14.72
CA LEU A 87 -1.47 -3.37 13.84
C LEU A 87 -3.00 -3.26 13.87
N GLU A 88 -3.61 -3.15 15.06
CA GLU A 88 -5.04 -2.96 15.23
C GLU A 88 -5.56 -1.70 14.51
N GLU A 89 -4.81 -0.59 14.54
CA GLU A 89 -5.18 0.61 13.76
C GLU A 89 -5.11 0.37 12.24
N ILE A 90 -4.08 -0.34 11.75
CA ILE A 90 -3.93 -0.66 10.33
C ILE A 90 -5.07 -1.57 9.86
N GLU A 91 -5.34 -2.63 10.62
CA GLU A 91 -6.39 -3.62 10.33
C GLU A 91 -7.78 -3.00 10.39
N SER A 92 -8.08 -2.21 11.42
CA SER A 92 -9.38 -1.54 11.58
C SER A 92 -9.71 -0.53 10.49
N ARG A 93 -8.70 -0.03 9.76
CA ARG A 93 -8.86 0.94 8.66
C ARG A 93 -8.89 0.31 7.27
N ASN A 94 -8.93 -1.03 7.16
CA ASN A 94 -8.99 -1.79 5.90
C ASN A 94 -7.85 -1.46 4.91
N LEU A 95 -6.68 -1.04 5.41
CA LEU A 95 -5.51 -0.84 4.57
C LEU A 95 -4.74 -2.15 4.41
N ASN A 96 -5.18 -2.98 3.46
CA ASN A 96 -4.65 -4.33 3.30
C ASN A 96 -3.25 -4.32 2.66
N SER A 97 -3.18 -3.99 1.37
CA SER A 97 -1.91 -4.05 0.63
C SER A 97 -1.87 -3.09 -0.56
N LEU A 98 -0.66 -2.72 -0.94
CA LEU A 98 -0.36 -2.04 -2.19
C LEU A 98 0.02 -3.08 -3.25
N LEU A 99 -0.81 -3.19 -4.28
CA LEU A 99 -0.54 -3.98 -5.48
C LEU A 99 0.10 -3.09 -6.56
N ILE A 100 1.21 -3.56 -7.11
CA ILE A 100 1.87 -2.96 -8.27
C ILE A 100 2.02 -4.03 -9.34
N ILE A 101 1.53 -3.77 -10.55
CA ILE A 101 1.79 -4.60 -11.73
C ILE A 101 2.68 -3.76 -12.65
N PRO A 102 4.00 -4.03 -12.73
CA PRO A 102 4.94 -3.17 -13.45
C PRO A 102 4.60 -2.99 -14.93
N SER A 103 4.03 -4.03 -15.55
CA SER A 103 3.58 -3.98 -16.95
C SER A 103 2.33 -4.82 -17.19
N TRP A 104 1.23 -4.13 -17.47
CA TRP A 104 -0.07 -4.72 -17.76
C TRP A 104 -0.05 -5.57 -19.04
N THR A 105 0.48 -5.03 -20.14
CA THR A 105 0.54 -5.69 -21.44
C THR A 105 1.37 -6.96 -21.39
N LYS A 106 2.47 -6.98 -20.62
CA LYS A 106 3.26 -8.19 -20.36
C LYS A 106 2.48 -9.22 -19.56
N LEU A 107 1.79 -8.82 -18.48
CA LEU A 107 0.96 -9.72 -17.67
C LEU A 107 -0.09 -10.45 -18.55
N ILE A 108 -0.81 -9.69 -19.37
CA ILE A 108 -1.91 -10.23 -20.20
C ILE A 108 -1.44 -10.80 -21.55
N GLY A 109 -0.13 -10.70 -21.86
CA GLY A 109 0.46 -11.25 -23.08
C GLY A 109 0.07 -10.54 -24.38
N THR A 110 -0.22 -9.23 -24.35
CA THR A 110 -0.56 -8.46 -25.56
C THR A 110 0.59 -7.61 -26.07
N GLN A 111 0.64 -7.38 -27.38
CA GLN A 111 1.57 -6.45 -28.03
C GLN A 111 0.91 -5.12 -28.40
N MET A 112 -0.35 -4.92 -28.01
CA MET A 112 -1.11 -3.73 -28.35
C MET A 112 -0.57 -2.49 -27.61
N LYS A 113 -0.23 -1.45 -28.37
CA LYS A 113 0.29 -0.19 -27.84
C LYS A 113 -0.76 0.90 -27.71
N GLY A 114 -1.88 0.80 -28.44
CA GLY A 114 -2.97 1.78 -28.42
C GLY A 114 -2.70 3.03 -29.26
N TYR A 115 -3.46 4.09 -28.98
CA TYR A 115 -3.47 5.35 -29.74
C TYR A 115 -3.37 6.55 -28.80
N TYR A 116 -2.93 7.70 -29.31
CA TYR A 116 -2.98 8.99 -28.63
C TYR A 116 -3.32 10.08 -29.64
N LEU A 117 -4.41 10.82 -29.39
CA LEU A 117 -4.88 11.88 -30.31
C LEU A 117 -4.97 11.39 -31.77
N GLY A 118 -5.47 10.17 -31.98
CA GLY A 118 -5.64 9.55 -33.30
C GLY A 118 -4.37 9.02 -33.94
N LYS A 119 -3.22 9.20 -33.30
CA LYS A 119 -1.94 8.68 -33.77
C LYS A 119 -1.62 7.36 -33.06
N PRO A 120 -1.16 6.33 -33.78
CA PRO A 120 -0.74 5.08 -33.16
C PRO A 120 0.48 5.31 -32.26
N VAL A 121 0.47 4.69 -31.09
CA VAL A 121 1.63 4.68 -30.19
C VAL A 121 2.74 3.83 -30.81
N ARG A 122 3.93 4.42 -31.00
CA ARG A 122 5.09 3.75 -31.58
C ARG A 122 5.84 2.93 -30.54
N GLU A 123 6.10 3.51 -29.38
CA GLU A 123 6.83 2.84 -28.30
C GLU A 123 6.02 2.96 -27.00
N LEU A 124 5.80 1.84 -26.34
CA LEU A 124 5.22 1.79 -25.01
C LEU A 124 6.36 1.45 -24.06
N LYS A 125 6.79 2.42 -23.26
CA LYS A 125 7.89 2.25 -22.32
C LYS A 125 7.40 1.68 -21.00
N ARG A 126 6.23 2.12 -20.53
CA ARG A 126 5.60 1.66 -19.29
C ARG A 126 4.09 1.66 -19.39
N ASP A 127 3.48 0.75 -18.65
CA ASP A 127 2.04 0.52 -18.54
C ASP A 127 1.72 -0.13 -17.18
N THR A 128 2.01 0.62 -16.13
CA THR A 128 2.05 0.17 -14.75
C THR A 128 0.70 0.35 -14.07
N ILE A 129 0.26 -0.64 -13.31
CA ILE A 129 -0.89 -0.51 -12.41
C ILE A 129 -0.37 -0.33 -10.98
N VAL A 130 -0.96 0.61 -10.25
CA VAL A 130 -0.76 0.80 -8.82
C VAL A 130 -2.13 0.87 -8.16
N MET A 131 -2.42 -0.01 -7.20
CA MET A 131 -3.74 -0.12 -6.59
C MET A 131 -3.62 -0.50 -5.10
N LEU A 132 -4.48 0.06 -4.27
CA LEU A 132 -4.71 -0.46 -2.92
C LEU A 132 -5.75 -1.56 -3.01
N THR A 133 -5.43 -2.76 -2.55
CA THR A 133 -6.33 -3.91 -2.66
C THR A 133 -7.34 -3.89 -1.51
N ASP A 134 -8.63 -4.01 -1.84
CA ASP A 134 -9.70 -4.26 -0.88
C ASP A 134 -10.01 -5.77 -0.81
N THR A 135 -10.82 -6.23 -1.76
CA THR A 135 -11.33 -7.58 -1.85
C THR A 135 -11.05 -8.16 -3.23
N THR A 136 -10.81 -9.47 -3.28
CA THR A 136 -10.80 -10.23 -4.53
C THR A 136 -12.07 -11.07 -4.59
N GLN A 137 -12.91 -10.85 -5.59
CA GLN A 137 -14.14 -11.61 -5.79
C GLN A 137 -13.95 -12.56 -6.97
N MET A 138 -14.26 -13.84 -6.78
CA MET A 138 -14.22 -14.86 -7.84
C MET A 138 -15.64 -15.24 -8.24
N PHE A 139 -15.85 -15.42 -9.53
CA PHE A 139 -17.16 -15.76 -10.09
C PHE A 139 -16.99 -16.72 -11.27
N LYS A 140 -18.02 -17.56 -11.46
CA LYS A 140 -18.09 -18.54 -12.54
C LYS A 140 -19.03 -17.99 -13.60
N GLU A 141 -18.54 -17.84 -14.83
CA GLU A 141 -19.38 -17.51 -15.97
C GLU A 141 -20.26 -18.70 -16.38
N ILE A 142 -21.28 -18.41 -17.20
CA ILE A 142 -22.14 -19.41 -17.83
C ILE A 142 -21.31 -20.39 -18.69
N THR A 143 -20.17 -19.93 -19.23
CA THR A 143 -19.19 -20.69 -20.04
C THR A 143 -18.25 -21.57 -19.21
N GLU A 144 -18.45 -21.65 -17.88
CA GLU A 144 -17.55 -22.28 -16.89
C GLU A 144 -16.18 -21.61 -16.69
N GLU A 145 -15.86 -20.58 -17.47
CA GLU A 145 -14.67 -19.77 -17.22
C GLU A 145 -14.81 -19.06 -15.87
N ARG A 146 -13.76 -19.15 -15.06
CA ARG A 146 -13.70 -18.47 -13.77
C ARG A 146 -12.88 -17.20 -13.93
N ILE A 147 -13.48 -16.12 -13.48
CA ILE A 147 -12.90 -14.79 -13.55
C ILE A 147 -12.92 -14.20 -12.14
N ALA A 148 -11.98 -13.31 -11.92
CA ALA A 148 -11.78 -12.65 -10.65
C ALA A 148 -11.65 -11.15 -10.85
N VAL A 149 -12.21 -10.40 -9.92
CA VAL A 149 -12.04 -8.95 -9.87
C VAL A 149 -11.36 -8.59 -8.57
N ILE A 150 -10.22 -7.91 -8.69
CA ILE A 150 -9.53 -7.26 -7.57
C ILE A 150 -10.09 -5.84 -7.49
N PHE A 151 -10.75 -5.50 -6.39
CA PHE A 151 -11.29 -4.17 -6.13
C PHE A 151 -10.33 -3.31 -5.32
N GLY A 152 -10.46 -2.00 -5.50
CA GLY A 152 -9.81 -1.01 -4.66
C GLY A 152 -9.33 0.20 -5.47
N PRO A 153 -9.02 1.33 -4.82
CA PRO A 153 -8.62 2.54 -5.53
C PRO A 153 -7.23 2.36 -6.15
N GLY A 154 -7.12 2.66 -7.45
CA GLY A 154 -5.87 2.52 -8.18
C GLY A 154 -5.78 3.41 -9.42
N ILE A 155 -4.64 3.33 -10.08
CA ILE A 155 -4.42 3.92 -11.38
C ILE A 155 -3.80 2.94 -12.36
N PHE A 156 -4.09 3.16 -13.63
CA PHE A 156 -3.30 2.66 -14.75
C PHE A 156 -2.46 3.83 -15.29
N TYR A 157 -1.14 3.71 -15.21
CA TYR A 157 -0.17 4.70 -15.66
C TYR A 157 0.50 4.21 -16.95
N SER A 158 0.65 5.07 -17.95
CA SER A 158 1.42 4.77 -19.15
C SER A 158 2.45 5.84 -19.50
N GLU A 159 3.61 5.38 -19.98
CA GLU A 159 4.69 6.20 -20.55
C GLU A 159 4.96 5.68 -21.97
N PHE A 160 4.82 6.55 -22.97
CA PHE A 160 4.77 6.12 -24.38
C PHE A 160 5.23 7.22 -25.34
N SER A 161 5.59 6.85 -26.57
CA SER A 161 6.00 7.80 -27.62
C SER A 161 5.18 7.60 -28.89
N ILE A 162 4.87 8.70 -29.57
CA ILE A 162 4.23 8.73 -30.90
C ILE A 162 5.27 9.02 -31.97
N GLU A 163 6.32 9.73 -31.57
CA GLU A 163 7.52 10.03 -32.33
C GLU A 163 8.71 9.47 -31.55
N PRO A 164 9.68 8.82 -32.21
CA PRO A 164 10.80 8.17 -31.53
C PRO A 164 11.52 9.12 -30.56
N GLY A 165 11.80 8.64 -29.35
CA GLY A 165 12.58 9.38 -28.35
C GLY A 165 11.83 10.47 -27.57
N ASN A 166 10.60 10.86 -27.96
CA ASN A 166 9.79 11.82 -27.22
C ASN A 166 8.67 11.13 -26.42
N PHE A 167 8.91 10.91 -25.12
CA PHE A 167 7.99 10.19 -24.25
C PHE A 167 6.98 11.14 -23.57
N LEU A 168 5.72 10.76 -23.67
CA LEU A 168 4.57 11.34 -23.00
C LEU A 168 4.10 10.41 -21.89
N THR A 169 3.43 10.99 -20.89
CA THR A 169 2.83 10.23 -19.79
C THR A 169 1.33 10.44 -19.73
N ASN A 170 0.58 9.41 -19.36
CA ASN A 170 -0.84 9.51 -19.08
C ASN A 170 -1.22 8.62 -17.88
N SER A 171 -2.34 8.94 -17.22
CA SER A 171 -2.90 8.10 -16.16
C SER A 171 -4.43 8.01 -16.28
N PHE A 172 -4.96 6.86 -15.89
CA PHE A 172 -6.39 6.63 -15.70
C PHE A 172 -6.63 6.15 -14.28
N GLU A 173 -7.65 6.71 -13.64
CA GLU A 173 -8.18 6.12 -12.41
C GLU A 173 -8.88 4.80 -12.74
N ILE A 174 -8.63 3.81 -11.91
CA ILE A 174 -9.29 2.52 -11.94
C ILE A 174 -9.74 2.16 -10.52
N ASN A 175 -10.81 1.40 -10.40
CA ASN A 175 -11.26 0.88 -9.12
C ASN A 175 -11.51 -0.64 -9.13
N GLY A 176 -11.12 -1.30 -10.23
CA GLY A 176 -10.99 -2.74 -10.26
C GLY A 176 -10.13 -3.25 -11.42
N ILE A 177 -9.64 -4.48 -11.27
CA ILE A 177 -8.93 -5.24 -12.30
C ILE A 177 -9.64 -6.57 -12.47
N CYS A 178 -10.17 -6.83 -13.67
CA CYS A 178 -10.83 -8.09 -14.03
C CYS A 178 -9.86 -9.01 -14.77
N LEU A 179 -9.66 -10.22 -14.24
CA LEU A 179 -8.68 -11.19 -14.70
C LEU A 179 -9.30 -12.59 -14.76
N PRO A 180 -8.96 -13.40 -15.77
CA PRO A 180 -9.17 -14.84 -15.67
C PRO A 180 -8.27 -15.44 -14.56
N LEU A 181 -8.67 -16.59 -14.00
CA LEU A 181 -7.99 -17.18 -12.83
C LEU A 181 -6.51 -17.55 -13.08
N ASP A 182 -6.12 -17.87 -14.31
CA ASP A 182 -4.72 -18.17 -14.63
C ASP A 182 -3.83 -16.92 -14.50
N LEU A 183 -4.31 -15.76 -14.95
CA LEU A 183 -3.62 -14.48 -14.80
C LEU A 183 -3.62 -14.02 -13.34
N LEU A 184 -4.73 -14.22 -12.62
CA LEU A 184 -4.75 -14.01 -11.17
C LEU A 184 -3.71 -14.88 -10.48
N GLY A 185 -3.64 -16.17 -10.85
CA GLY A 185 -2.64 -17.11 -10.37
C GLY A 185 -1.22 -16.57 -10.57
N LYS A 186 -0.87 -16.11 -11.79
CA LYS A 186 0.43 -15.50 -12.08
C LYS A 186 0.76 -14.31 -11.17
N ILE A 187 -0.21 -13.47 -10.82
CA ILE A 187 0.02 -12.35 -9.88
C ILE A 187 0.45 -12.85 -8.50
N TYR A 188 -0.05 -14.00 -8.03
CA TYR A 188 0.26 -14.52 -6.69
C TYR A 188 1.42 -15.52 -6.67
N THR A 189 1.64 -16.27 -7.76
CA THR A 189 2.54 -17.44 -7.77
C THR A 189 3.73 -17.32 -8.71
N ALA A 190 3.87 -16.20 -9.45
CA ALA A 190 5.05 -15.97 -10.28
C ALA A 190 6.34 -16.07 -9.47
N GLU A 191 7.44 -16.38 -10.17
CA GLU A 191 8.75 -16.55 -9.56
C GLU A 191 9.12 -15.31 -8.75
N LYS A 192 9.43 -15.53 -7.47
CA LYS A 192 9.81 -14.44 -6.57
C LYS A 192 11.21 -13.98 -6.93
N ILE A 193 11.35 -12.71 -7.30
CA ILE A 193 12.66 -12.06 -7.45
C ILE A 193 13.41 -12.10 -6.11
N TYR A 194 12.66 -12.11 -5.01
CA TYR A 194 13.21 -12.08 -3.68
C TYR A 194 12.58 -13.16 -2.78
N HIS A 195 13.40 -14.11 -2.32
CA HIS A 195 13.01 -15.14 -1.37
C HIS A 195 13.50 -14.78 0.03
N SER A 196 12.58 -14.62 0.97
CA SER A 196 12.91 -14.53 2.39
C SER A 196 11.72 -15.00 3.21
N ASP A 197 11.98 -15.97 4.07
CA ASP A 197 11.01 -16.50 5.03
C ASP A 197 10.59 -15.45 6.07
N LYS A 198 11.34 -14.34 6.15
CA LYS A 198 11.12 -13.22 7.07
C LYS A 198 10.31 -12.06 6.49
N ILE A 199 9.98 -12.08 5.20
CA ILE A 199 9.24 -10.99 4.55
C ILE A 199 7.91 -11.53 4.04
N GLU A 200 6.82 -11.08 4.64
CA GLU A 200 5.46 -11.28 4.13
C GLU A 200 5.16 -10.29 3.00
N ALA A 201 5.98 -10.27 1.95
CA ALA A 201 5.72 -9.49 0.74
C ALA A 201 5.94 -10.39 -0.47
N THR A 202 5.05 -10.26 -1.45
CA THR A 202 5.19 -10.96 -2.73
C THR A 202 5.84 -10.00 -3.69
N ILE A 203 7.12 -10.20 -4.03
CA ILE A 203 7.86 -9.42 -5.03
C ILE A 203 8.27 -10.38 -6.13
N THR A 204 7.56 -10.34 -7.25
CA THR A 204 7.77 -11.19 -8.43
C THR A 204 8.12 -10.33 -9.63
N GLU A 205 8.50 -10.97 -10.74
CA GLU A 205 8.71 -10.29 -12.02
C GLU A 205 7.43 -9.66 -12.59
N VAL A 206 6.27 -10.18 -12.18
CA VAL A 206 4.96 -9.84 -12.76
C VAL A 206 4.18 -8.87 -11.86
N SER A 207 4.39 -8.93 -10.55
CA SER A 207 3.62 -8.18 -9.56
C SER A 207 4.44 -7.92 -8.29
N THR A 208 4.04 -6.87 -7.57
CA THR A 208 4.42 -6.69 -6.17
C THR A 208 3.17 -6.50 -5.34
N ILE A 209 3.03 -7.27 -4.27
CA ILE A 209 1.99 -7.12 -3.24
C ILE A 209 2.70 -6.79 -1.94
N LEU A 210 2.54 -5.55 -1.49
CA LEU A 210 3.17 -5.03 -0.29
C LEU A 210 2.10 -4.76 0.77
N PRO A 211 1.96 -5.62 1.79
CA PRO A 211 1.00 -5.36 2.85
C PRO A 211 1.49 -4.24 3.78
N PHE A 212 0.56 -3.46 4.30
CA PHE A 212 0.91 -2.31 5.15
C PHE A 212 1.48 -2.74 6.51
N HIS A 213 1.11 -3.91 7.04
CA HIS A 213 1.63 -4.43 8.31
C HIS A 213 3.13 -4.74 8.30
N ILE A 214 3.78 -4.75 7.12
CA ILE A 214 5.24 -4.92 7.01
C ILE A 214 6.04 -3.85 7.78
N ILE A 215 5.40 -2.73 8.10
CA ILE A 215 6.02 -1.66 8.89
C ILE A 215 6.23 -2.01 10.37
N GLU A 216 5.69 -3.14 10.83
CA GLU A 216 5.83 -3.62 12.21
C GLU A 216 6.86 -4.74 12.36
N GLN A 217 7.64 -5.02 11.31
CA GLN A 217 8.75 -5.96 11.37
C GLN A 217 9.87 -5.46 12.33
N PRO A 218 10.73 -6.33 12.87
CA PRO A 218 11.90 -5.90 13.65
C PRO A 218 12.76 -4.88 12.89
N GLN A 219 13.33 -3.88 13.56
CA GLN A 219 14.04 -2.75 12.91
C GLN A 219 15.15 -3.19 11.95
N THR A 220 15.91 -4.23 12.31
CA THR A 220 16.98 -4.80 11.47
C THR A 220 16.43 -5.38 10.17
N ILE A 221 15.28 -6.06 10.26
CA ILE A 221 14.56 -6.59 9.12
C ILE A 221 13.98 -5.42 8.31
N GLN A 222 13.35 -4.43 8.93
CA GLN A 222 12.82 -3.26 8.23
C GLN A 222 13.86 -2.52 7.40
N ALA A 223 15.06 -2.27 7.93
CA ALA A 223 16.11 -1.56 7.20
C ALA A 223 16.49 -2.29 5.92
N TYR A 224 16.62 -3.61 6.02
CA TYR A 224 16.89 -4.48 4.88
C TYR A 224 15.74 -4.49 3.87
N ILE A 225 14.49 -4.73 4.33
CA ILE A 225 13.29 -4.74 3.48
C ILE A 225 13.15 -3.39 2.75
N ARG A 226 13.33 -2.27 3.46
CA ARG A 226 13.28 -0.92 2.87
C ARG A 226 14.25 -0.78 1.71
N GLY A 227 15.48 -1.26 1.86
CA GLY A 227 16.48 -1.23 0.79
C GLY A 227 16.09 -2.09 -0.42
N VAL A 228 15.45 -3.24 -0.20
CA VAL A 228 14.96 -4.13 -1.28
C VAL A 228 13.77 -3.52 -2.00
N ILE A 229 12.74 -3.08 -1.27
CA ILE A 229 11.52 -2.48 -1.83
C ILE A 229 11.84 -1.18 -2.55
N SER A 230 12.66 -0.31 -1.94
CA SER A 230 13.06 0.96 -2.53
C SER A 230 13.71 0.77 -3.90
N ARG A 231 14.69 -0.14 -4.01
CA ARG A 231 15.44 -0.38 -5.26
C ARG A 231 14.67 -1.15 -6.32
N ASN A 232 13.91 -2.17 -5.92
CA ASN A 232 13.29 -3.09 -6.88
C ASN A 232 11.83 -2.77 -7.20
N VAL A 233 11.15 -2.03 -6.32
CA VAL A 233 9.71 -1.75 -6.45
C VAL A 233 9.48 -0.25 -6.65
N PHE A 234 9.93 0.60 -5.73
CA PHE A 234 9.58 2.01 -5.77
C PHE A 234 10.38 2.82 -6.76
N TYR A 235 11.69 2.64 -6.84
CA TYR A 235 12.52 3.37 -7.81
C TYR A 235 12.11 3.06 -9.27
N PRO A 236 11.90 1.79 -9.68
CA PRO A 236 11.43 1.49 -11.02
C PRO A 236 10.04 2.05 -11.30
N ASN A 237 9.15 2.14 -10.30
CA ASN A 237 7.77 2.60 -10.47
C ASN A 237 7.52 4.02 -9.95
N LYS A 238 8.57 4.84 -9.75
CA LYS A 238 8.47 6.16 -9.08
C LYS A 238 7.40 7.06 -9.69
N ALA A 239 7.43 7.25 -11.01
CA ALA A 239 6.45 8.10 -11.70
C ALA A 239 5.01 7.58 -11.53
N ALA A 240 4.78 6.27 -11.67
CA ALA A 240 3.46 5.69 -11.45
C ALA A 240 2.97 5.89 -10.01
N LEU A 241 3.85 5.71 -9.02
CA LEU A 241 3.55 5.94 -7.60
C LEU A 241 3.25 7.42 -7.30
N GLU A 242 3.95 8.35 -7.93
CA GLU A 242 3.68 9.80 -7.80
C GLU A 242 2.29 10.16 -8.34
N PHE A 243 1.93 9.65 -9.52
CA PHE A 243 0.58 9.83 -10.07
C PHE A 243 -0.47 9.17 -9.16
N PHE A 244 -0.22 7.95 -8.69
CA PHE A 244 -1.12 7.24 -7.79
C PHE A 244 -1.36 8.05 -6.52
N ASN A 245 -0.28 8.54 -5.88
CA ASN A 245 -0.37 9.36 -4.68
C ASN A 245 -1.16 10.64 -4.92
N LYS A 246 -0.99 11.28 -6.09
CA LYS A 246 -1.74 12.48 -6.47
C LYS A 246 -3.24 12.21 -6.58
N HIS A 247 -3.64 11.10 -7.23
CA HIS A 247 -5.05 10.72 -7.33
C HIS A 247 -5.62 10.27 -5.97
N ALA A 248 -4.87 9.50 -5.19
CA ALA A 248 -5.33 8.98 -3.90
C ALA A 248 -5.59 10.08 -2.85
N VAL A 249 -4.94 11.25 -2.96
CA VAL A 249 -5.19 12.39 -2.06
C VAL A 249 -6.20 13.41 -2.59
N ASP A 250 -6.56 13.32 -3.87
CA ASP A 250 -7.52 14.23 -4.49
C ASP A 250 -8.95 13.85 -4.11
N ASP A 251 -9.66 14.77 -3.45
CA ASP A 251 -11.07 14.56 -3.04
C ASP A 251 -12.02 14.45 -4.25
N LYS A 252 -11.53 14.75 -5.46
CA LYS A 252 -12.28 14.57 -6.71
C LYS A 252 -12.09 13.19 -7.34
N SER A 253 -11.17 12.37 -6.84
CA SER A 253 -10.92 11.02 -7.36
C SER A 253 -11.86 9.99 -6.74
N TYR A 254 -12.11 8.90 -7.47
CA TYR A 254 -12.93 7.75 -7.01
C TYR A 254 -14.35 8.13 -6.55
N LYS A 255 -14.99 9.05 -7.27
CA LYS A 255 -16.37 9.45 -7.02
C LYS A 255 -17.35 8.29 -7.22
N ILE A 256 -18.32 8.17 -6.32
CA ILE A 256 -19.34 7.12 -6.39
C ILE A 256 -20.22 7.35 -7.62
N GLU A 257 -20.52 8.61 -7.95
CA GLU A 257 -21.36 9.00 -9.09
C GLU A 257 -20.72 8.65 -10.45
N GLU A 258 -19.41 8.45 -10.45
CA GLU A 258 -18.66 8.00 -11.62
C GLU A 258 -18.78 6.48 -11.83
N GLY A 259 -19.09 5.73 -10.77
CA GLY A 259 -19.22 4.27 -10.79
C GLY A 259 -17.90 3.55 -11.06
N PHE A 260 -18.01 2.31 -11.52
CA PHE A 260 -16.84 1.45 -11.75
C PHE A 260 -16.04 1.82 -13.01
N LYS A 261 -14.71 1.81 -12.85
CA LYS A 261 -13.68 1.93 -13.88
C LYS A 261 -12.80 0.68 -13.77
N ILE A 262 -13.16 -0.38 -14.50
CA ILE A 262 -12.50 -1.70 -14.38
C ILE A 262 -11.60 -1.96 -15.57
N LEU A 263 -10.32 -2.20 -15.31
CA LEU A 263 -9.39 -2.66 -16.33
C LEU A 263 -9.56 -4.16 -16.55
N SER A 264 -9.77 -4.59 -17.80
CA SER A 264 -10.20 -5.96 -18.10
C SER A 264 -9.23 -6.73 -18.98
N ALA A 265 -8.87 -7.92 -18.52
CA ALA A 265 -8.27 -9.00 -19.30
C ALA A 265 -9.28 -10.11 -19.64
N HIS A 266 -10.57 -9.85 -19.43
CA HIS A 266 -11.64 -10.79 -19.77
C HIS A 266 -11.63 -11.12 -21.27
N PRO A 267 -11.81 -12.37 -21.71
CA PRO A 267 -11.76 -12.73 -23.14
C PRO A 267 -12.68 -11.89 -24.04
N LEU A 268 -13.92 -11.65 -23.62
CA LEU A 268 -14.89 -10.81 -24.36
C LEU A 268 -14.57 -9.30 -24.33
N TRP A 269 -13.83 -8.84 -23.33
CA TRP A 269 -13.49 -7.43 -23.12
C TRP A 269 -11.99 -7.21 -22.98
N PHE A 270 -11.22 -7.96 -23.77
CA PHE A 270 -9.78 -8.08 -23.59
C PHE A 270 -9.06 -6.75 -23.81
N ASN A 271 -8.17 -6.42 -22.88
CA ASN A 271 -7.38 -5.19 -22.84
C ASN A 271 -8.21 -3.91 -22.98
N LYS A 272 -9.33 -3.82 -22.25
CA LYS A 272 -10.21 -2.64 -22.25
C LYS A 272 -10.34 -2.04 -20.86
N LEU A 273 -10.44 -0.71 -20.82
CA LEU A 273 -10.93 0.00 -19.64
C LEU A 273 -12.47 0.09 -19.75
N LEU A 274 -13.16 -0.62 -18.87
CA LEU A 274 -14.61 -0.67 -18.80
C LEU A 274 -15.12 0.46 -17.91
N VAL A 275 -15.97 1.31 -18.47
CA VAL A 275 -16.51 2.49 -17.79
C VAL A 275 -18.00 2.65 -18.05
N ASN A 276 -18.64 3.54 -17.31
CA ASN A 276 -19.99 3.99 -17.60
C ASN A 276 -20.07 4.78 -18.91
N SER A 277 -21.21 4.68 -19.60
CA SER A 277 -21.42 5.37 -20.88
C SER A 277 -21.32 6.89 -20.79
N SER A 278 -21.69 7.46 -19.63
CA SER A 278 -21.56 8.89 -19.31
C SER A 278 -20.12 9.38 -19.30
N GLN A 279 -19.14 8.48 -19.13
CA GLN A 279 -17.72 8.80 -19.10
C GLN A 279 -17.05 8.71 -20.47
N ILE A 280 -17.74 8.17 -21.48
CA ILE A 280 -17.24 8.20 -22.85
C ILE A 280 -17.62 9.53 -23.48
N PRO A 281 -16.65 10.37 -23.88
CA PRO A 281 -16.92 11.61 -24.57
C PRO A 281 -17.58 11.29 -25.90
N LYS A 282 -18.61 12.07 -26.22
CA LYS A 282 -19.28 11.99 -27.50
C LYS A 282 -18.30 12.38 -28.61
N SER A 283 -18.13 11.49 -29.57
CA SER A 283 -17.41 11.73 -30.83
C SER A 283 -18.00 12.98 -31.51
N GLY A 284 -17.14 13.94 -31.88
CA GLY A 284 -17.54 15.20 -32.54
C GLY A 284 -17.46 16.48 -31.69
N SER A 285 -17.09 16.41 -30.40
CA SER A 285 -17.03 17.58 -29.51
C SER A 285 -15.72 18.39 -29.54
N GLY A 286 -14.82 18.15 -30.51
CA GLY A 286 -13.49 18.80 -30.56
C GLY A 286 -12.55 18.44 -29.41
N LYS A 287 -13.01 17.65 -28.43
CA LYS A 287 -12.21 17.06 -27.37
C LYS A 287 -11.41 15.89 -27.95
N LYS A 288 -10.19 16.22 -28.37
CA LYS A 288 -8.99 15.38 -28.42
C LYS A 288 -9.23 13.93 -27.99
N GLU A 289 -9.17 13.00 -28.94
CA GLU A 289 -9.24 11.55 -28.70
C GLU A 289 -8.30 11.14 -27.56
N TYR A 290 -8.82 10.42 -26.57
CA TYR A 290 -8.03 10.03 -25.40
C TYR A 290 -6.82 9.19 -25.76
N SER A 291 -5.82 9.23 -24.89
CA SER A 291 -4.79 8.20 -24.87
C SER A 291 -5.43 6.85 -24.56
N THR A 292 -5.23 5.87 -25.41
CA THR A 292 -5.38 4.45 -25.06
C THR A 292 -4.02 3.79 -24.99
N ALA A 293 -2.94 4.53 -24.71
CA ALA A 293 -1.60 3.96 -24.66
C ALA A 293 -1.51 2.80 -23.65
N GLY A 294 -1.14 1.61 -24.12
CA GLY A 294 -1.13 0.36 -23.35
C GLY A 294 -2.49 -0.35 -23.22
N LEU A 295 -3.55 0.24 -23.76
CA LEU A 295 -4.92 -0.27 -23.78
C LEU A 295 -5.39 -0.48 -25.23
N GLY A 296 -6.37 -1.36 -25.41
CA GLY A 296 -7.09 -1.44 -26.67
C GLY A 296 -8.02 -0.26 -26.86
N THR A 297 -9.00 -0.13 -25.95
CA THR A 297 -10.04 0.89 -26.02
C THR A 297 -10.62 1.17 -24.63
N VAL A 298 -11.19 2.36 -24.44
CA VAL A 298 -12.14 2.63 -23.35
C VAL A 298 -13.55 2.27 -23.82
N SER A 299 -14.28 1.45 -23.06
CA SER A 299 -15.56 0.85 -23.50
C SER A 299 -16.68 1.05 -22.49
N ALA A 300 -17.87 1.42 -22.99
CA ALA A 300 -19.10 1.61 -22.20
C ALA A 300 -19.79 0.28 -21.92
N SER A 301 -19.04 -0.73 -21.49
CA SER A 301 -19.53 -2.09 -21.28
C SER A 301 -19.55 -2.49 -19.80
N ILE A 302 -19.31 -1.57 -18.87
CA ILE A 302 -19.28 -1.88 -17.44
C ILE A 302 -20.62 -2.47 -16.96
N ASN A 303 -21.75 -1.95 -17.46
CA ASN A 303 -23.10 -2.45 -17.11
C ASN A 303 -23.37 -3.89 -17.57
N LYS A 304 -22.50 -4.46 -18.43
CA LYS A 304 -22.59 -5.87 -18.83
C LYS A 304 -21.84 -6.79 -17.86
N ILE A 305 -20.81 -6.29 -17.20
CA ILE A 305 -19.98 -7.09 -16.27
C ILE A 305 -20.47 -6.97 -14.82
N LEU A 306 -21.00 -5.82 -14.41
CA LEU A 306 -21.45 -5.60 -13.04
C LEU A 306 -22.51 -6.60 -12.57
N PRO A 307 -23.54 -6.98 -13.37
CA PRO A 307 -24.51 -8.01 -12.95
C PRO A 307 -23.91 -9.41 -12.79
N LEU A 308 -22.74 -9.68 -13.39
CA LEU A 308 -22.01 -10.95 -13.22
C LEU A 308 -21.23 -10.97 -11.91
N ILE A 309 -20.86 -9.79 -11.40
CA ILE A 309 -20.07 -9.61 -10.18
C ILE A 309 -21.01 -9.45 -8.97
N PHE A 310 -21.99 -8.55 -9.08
CA PHE A 310 -22.86 -8.14 -7.98
C PHE A 310 -24.25 -8.73 -8.12
N SER A 311 -24.72 -9.37 -7.06
CA SER A 311 -26.08 -9.94 -7.01
C SER A 311 -27.19 -8.88 -6.90
N SER A 312 -26.85 -7.64 -6.54
CA SER A 312 -27.80 -6.52 -6.38
C SER A 312 -27.10 -5.17 -6.53
N PRO A 313 -27.81 -4.10 -6.95
CA PRO A 313 -27.26 -2.74 -7.03
C PRO A 313 -26.72 -2.22 -5.69
N SER A 314 -27.36 -2.60 -4.57
CA SER A 314 -26.90 -2.21 -3.23
C SER A 314 -25.48 -2.68 -2.90
N LYS A 315 -25.07 -3.86 -3.40
CA LYS A 315 -23.70 -4.37 -3.20
C LYS A 315 -22.68 -3.64 -4.06
N GLU A 316 -23.10 -3.17 -5.23
CA GLU A 316 -22.26 -2.33 -6.08
C GLU A 316 -21.98 -1.00 -5.39
N GLU A 317 -23.01 -0.35 -4.83
CA GLU A 317 -22.87 0.90 -4.09
C GLU A 317 -21.99 0.72 -2.84
N GLU A 318 -22.24 -0.33 -2.04
CA GLU A 318 -21.42 -0.68 -0.88
C GLU A 318 -19.93 -0.86 -1.26
N GLN A 319 -19.65 -1.51 -2.39
CA GLN A 319 -18.27 -1.71 -2.85
C GLN A 319 -17.61 -0.40 -3.29
N LEU A 320 -18.35 0.51 -3.95
CA LEU A 320 -17.86 1.85 -4.31
C LEU A 320 -17.59 2.71 -3.06
N GLU A 321 -18.45 2.64 -2.05
CA GLU A 321 -18.24 3.29 -0.76
C GLU A 321 -16.97 2.78 -0.08
N LYS A 322 -16.74 1.45 -0.06
CA LYS A 322 -15.50 0.85 0.45
C LYS A 322 -14.26 1.38 -0.27
N ILE A 323 -14.29 1.44 -1.60
CA ILE A 323 -13.18 1.97 -2.41
C ILE A 323 -12.86 3.42 -2.01
N LYS A 324 -13.90 4.25 -1.85
CA LYS A 324 -13.76 5.65 -1.45
C LYS A 324 -13.20 5.77 -0.03
N GLU A 325 -13.67 4.94 0.89
CA GLU A 325 -13.17 4.92 2.26
C GLU A 325 -11.69 4.50 2.30
N ILE A 326 -11.27 3.49 1.53
CA ILE A 326 -9.86 3.08 1.46
C ILE A 326 -8.98 4.22 0.93
N ALA A 327 -9.43 4.96 -0.09
CA ALA A 327 -8.69 6.12 -0.59
C ALA A 327 -8.52 7.19 0.50
N LYS A 328 -9.58 7.45 1.28
CA LYS A 328 -9.53 8.37 2.42
C LYS A 328 -8.58 7.88 3.52
N GLN A 329 -8.65 6.60 3.90
CA GLN A 329 -7.75 6.01 4.90
C GLN A 329 -6.29 6.07 4.44
N TYR A 330 -6.04 5.84 3.15
CA TYR A 330 -4.72 6.01 2.58
C TYR A 330 -4.21 7.45 2.65
N LYS A 331 -5.06 8.43 2.33
CA LYS A 331 -4.73 9.86 2.45
C LYS A 331 -4.36 10.24 3.90
N GLU A 332 -5.15 9.78 4.86
CA GLU A 332 -4.94 10.09 6.28
C GLU A 332 -3.70 9.41 6.86
N MET A 333 -3.39 8.18 6.45
CA MET A 333 -2.40 7.34 7.12
C MET A 333 -1.43 6.65 6.15
N GLY A 334 -1.95 5.95 5.14
CA GLY A 334 -1.18 5.10 4.23
C GLY A 334 -0.06 5.83 3.47
N LEU A 335 -0.31 7.05 3.01
CA LEU A 335 0.70 7.89 2.35
C LEU A 335 1.82 8.26 3.31
N GLY A 336 1.46 8.58 4.56
CA GLY A 336 2.41 8.82 5.64
C GLY A 336 3.33 7.63 5.76
N ILE A 337 2.77 6.42 5.91
CA ILE A 337 3.50 5.15 5.99
C ILE A 337 4.46 4.98 4.81
N LEU A 338 3.97 5.01 3.57
CA LEU A 338 4.79 4.75 2.38
C LEU A 338 5.88 5.79 2.12
N LYS A 339 5.68 7.07 2.48
CA LYS A 339 6.69 8.12 2.28
C LYS A 339 8.02 7.87 3.00
N SER A 340 8.07 7.10 4.10
CA SER A 340 9.39 6.75 4.68
C SER A 340 10.08 5.59 3.97
N TRP A 341 9.40 4.95 3.02
CA TRP A 341 9.91 3.80 2.28
C TRP A 341 10.24 4.18 0.83
N ILE A 342 9.60 5.23 0.29
CA ILE A 342 9.92 5.79 -1.03
C ILE A 342 11.22 6.60 -0.92
N PRO A 343 12.25 6.34 -1.73
CA PRO A 343 13.48 7.12 -1.74
C PRO A 343 13.18 8.56 -2.20
N THR A 344 13.64 9.55 -1.43
CA THR A 344 13.59 10.98 -1.76
C THR A 344 14.44 11.30 -2.97
#